data_AF-A0A920S8Z3-F1
#
_entry.id   AF-A0A920S8Z3-F1
#
_cell.length_a   1.000
_cell.length_b   1.000
_cell.length_c   1.000
_cell.angle_alpha   90.00
_cell.angle_beta   90.00
_cell.angle_gamma   90.00
#
_symmetry.space_group_name_H-M   'P 1'
#
loop_
_entity.id
_entity.type
_entity.pdbx_description
1 polymer ?
#
loop_
_entity_poly.entity_id
_entity_poly.type
_entity_poly.pdbx_seq_one_letter_code
_entity_poly.pdbx_strand_id
1 'polypeptide(L)'
;MVILRNIGPEISNTIDGFLAWLVVNGEWFFDGINDNLKIVLRKLREFLVWIPWPVMVSLIFLLGWRLGSFRIGIISALGMILIGLVTCGSQQW
;
A
#
# COMPACT_ATOMS: atom_id res chain seq x y z
N MET A 1 43.57 -24.45 -11.42
CA MET A 1 42.65 -23.79 -10.45
C MET A 1 43.03 -22.33 -10.11
N VAL A 2 44.00 -21.70 -10.80
CA VAL A 2 44.43 -20.30 -10.53
C VAL A 2 43.77 -19.27 -11.45
N ILE A 3 43.45 -19.64 -12.70
CA ILE A 3 42.79 -18.77 -13.69
C ILE A 3 41.36 -18.34 -13.32
N LEU A 4 40.62 -19.13 -12.53
CA LEU A 4 39.25 -18.78 -12.11
C LEU A 4 39.19 -17.75 -10.97
N ARG A 5 40.27 -17.59 -10.18
CA ARG A 5 40.30 -16.61 -9.07
C ARG A 5 40.59 -15.18 -9.52
N ASN A 6 41.18 -15.00 -10.71
CA ASN A 6 41.56 -13.69 -11.22
C ASN A 6 40.42 -12.99 -11.99
N ILE A 7 39.49 -13.77 -12.57
CA ILE A 7 38.31 -13.26 -13.29
C ILE A 7 37.24 -12.70 -12.34
N GLY A 8 37.12 -13.24 -11.14
CA GLY A 8 36.17 -12.76 -10.11
C GLY A 8 36.26 -11.25 -9.83
N PRO A 9 37.43 -10.69 -9.48
CA PRO A 9 37.56 -9.26 -9.19
C PRO A 9 37.39 -8.36 -10.41
N GLU A 10 37.77 -8.79 -11.61
CA GLU A 10 37.61 -7.98 -12.85
C GLU A 10 36.14 -7.88 -13.27
N ILE A 11 35.41 -9.00 -13.20
CA ILE A 11 33.97 -9.02 -13.47
C ILE A 11 33.22 -8.26 -12.37
N SER A 12 33.56 -8.44 -11.09
CA SER A 12 32.93 -7.68 -10.00
C SER A 12 33.12 -6.18 -10.16
N ASN A 13 34.33 -5.68 -10.41
CA ASN A 13 34.54 -4.24 -10.61
C ASN A 13 33.76 -3.69 -11.81
N THR A 14 33.62 -4.48 -12.88
CA THR A 14 32.83 -4.09 -14.06
C THR A 14 31.33 -4.07 -13.74
N ILE A 15 30.84 -5.05 -13.00
CA ILE A 15 29.44 -5.14 -12.54
C ILE A 15 29.14 -4.01 -11.55
N ASP A 16 30.01 -3.75 -10.56
CA ASP A 16 29.83 -2.70 -9.57
C ASP A 16 29.83 -1.31 -10.23
N GLY A 17 30.68 -1.07 -11.23
CA GLY A 17 30.67 0.16 -12.02
C GLY A 17 29.40 0.32 -12.85
N PHE A 18 28.92 -0.76 -13.47
CA PHE A 18 27.66 -0.75 -14.22
C PHE A 18 26.44 -0.56 -13.32
N LEU A 19 26.40 -1.22 -12.16
CA LEU A 19 25.37 -1.06 -11.15
C LEU A 19 25.38 0.36 -10.57
N ALA A 20 26.55 0.94 -10.29
CA ALA A 20 26.66 2.32 -9.84
C ALA A 20 26.12 3.30 -10.91
N TRP A 21 26.46 3.09 -12.19
CA TRP A 21 25.91 3.90 -13.28
C TRP A 21 24.40 3.73 -13.44
N LEU A 22 23.89 2.50 -13.30
CA LEU A 22 22.47 2.16 -13.39
C LEU A 22 21.67 2.68 -12.18
N VAL A 23 22.27 2.72 -10.99
CA VAL A 23 21.66 3.34 -9.81
C VAL A 23 21.61 4.85 -9.99
N VAL A 24 22.70 5.51 -10.39
CA VAL A 24 22.71 6.98 -10.59
C VAL A 24 21.79 7.42 -11.74
N ASN A 25 21.78 6.69 -12.86
CA ASN A 25 20.85 6.97 -13.97
C ASN A 25 19.45 6.44 -13.70
N GLY A 26 19.28 5.49 -12.79
CA GLY A 26 17.98 4.98 -12.37
C GLY A 26 17.35 5.86 -11.30
N GLU A 27 18.15 6.56 -10.49
CA GLU A 27 17.70 7.31 -9.32
C GLU A 27 16.63 8.32 -9.70
N TRP A 28 16.88 9.12 -10.74
CA TRP A 28 15.90 10.12 -11.20
C TRP A 28 14.63 9.50 -11.82
N PHE A 29 14.72 8.31 -12.41
CA PHE A 29 13.57 7.58 -12.97
C PHE A 29 12.72 6.94 -11.86
N PHE A 30 13.36 6.22 -10.94
CA PHE A 30 12.70 5.57 -9.82
C PHE A 30 12.15 6.58 -8.83
N ASP A 31 12.86 7.67 -8.55
CA ASP A 31 12.39 8.74 -7.65
C ASP A 31 11.19 9.48 -8.27
N GLY A 32 11.24 9.76 -9.58
CA GLY A 32 10.09 10.32 -10.30
C GLY A 32 8.84 9.44 -10.26
N ILE A 33 8.99 8.12 -10.39
CA ILE A 33 7.86 7.17 -10.22
C ILE A 33 7.40 7.12 -8.76
N ASN A 34 8.34 7.11 -7.81
CA ASN A 34 8.04 6.99 -6.38
C ASN A 34 7.27 8.21 -5.87
N ASP A 35 7.67 9.42 -6.27
CA ASP A 35 7.00 10.65 -5.88
C ASP A 35 5.59 10.74 -6.45
N ASN A 36 5.43 10.40 -7.74
CA ASN A 36 4.11 10.31 -8.37
C ASN A 36 3.21 9.26 -7.70
N LEU A 37 3.74 8.07 -7.40
CA LEU A 37 3.00 7.04 -6.67
C LEU A 37 2.60 7.52 -5.29
N LYS A 38 3.51 8.16 -4.53
CA LYS A 38 3.20 8.73 -3.21
C LYS A 38 2.11 9.79 -3.29
N ILE A 39 2.11 10.63 -4.31
CA ILE A 39 1.05 11.64 -4.53
C ILE A 39 -0.28 10.95 -4.80
N VAL A 40 -0.32 9.98 -5.71
CA VAL A 40 -1.53 9.24 -6.06
C VAL A 40 -2.05 8.45 -4.86
N LEU A 41 -1.19 7.75 -4.13
CA LEU A 41 -1.55 7.02 -2.92
C LEU A 41 -2.06 7.96 -1.82
N ARG A 42 -1.45 9.14 -1.66
CA ARG A 42 -1.88 10.14 -0.69
C ARG A 42 -3.26 10.67 -1.04
N LYS A 43 -3.50 11.00 -2.32
CA LYS A 43 -4.82 11.43 -2.78
C LYS A 43 -5.87 10.32 -2.68
N LEU A 44 -5.50 9.08 -3.00
CA LEU A 44 -6.38 7.93 -2.86
C LEU A 44 -6.69 7.64 -1.39
N ARG A 45 -5.70 7.74 -0.50
CA ARG A 45 -5.87 7.65 0.95
C ARG A 45 -6.76 8.77 1.45
N GLU A 46 -6.48 10.01 1.09
CA GLU A 46 -7.33 11.16 1.44
C GLU A 46 -8.75 10.94 0.94
N PHE A 47 -8.95 10.49 -0.29
CA PHE A 47 -10.27 10.18 -0.83
C PHE A 47 -10.97 9.02 -0.10
N LEU A 48 -10.24 7.96 0.24
CA LEU A 48 -10.77 6.77 0.90
C LEU A 48 -11.06 7.01 2.39
N VAL A 49 -10.25 7.81 3.07
CA VAL A 49 -10.47 8.27 4.45
C VAL A 49 -11.52 9.39 4.49
N TRP A 50 -11.61 10.20 3.43
CA TRP A 50 -12.62 11.25 3.29
C TRP A 50 -14.02 10.67 3.18
N ILE A 51 -14.19 9.46 2.61
CA ILE A 51 -15.38 8.66 2.85
C ILE A 51 -15.37 8.27 4.34
N PRO A 52 -16.20 8.90 5.18
CA PRO A 52 -16.23 8.58 6.58
C PRO A 52 -16.66 7.12 6.70
N TRP A 53 -15.97 6.32 7.52
CA TRP A 53 -16.37 4.94 7.77
C TRP A 53 -17.87 4.77 8.12
N PRO A 54 -18.56 5.72 8.81
CA PRO A 54 -20.00 5.62 9.03
C PRO A 54 -20.83 5.61 7.74
N VAL A 55 -20.36 6.25 6.66
CA VAL A 55 -21.03 6.24 5.36
C VAL A 55 -20.90 4.87 4.71
N MET A 56 -19.72 4.23 4.77
CA MET A 56 -19.53 2.85 4.29
C MET A 56 -20.38 1.84 5.08
N VAL A 57 -20.42 1.99 6.41
CA VAL A 57 -21.26 1.17 7.29
C VAL A 57 -22.74 1.37 6.96
N SER A 58 -23.17 2.61 6.76
CA SER A 58 -24.54 2.94 6.36
C SER A 58 -24.90 2.36 4.99
N LEU A 59 -23.96 2.38 4.03
CA LEU A 59 -24.15 1.81 2.70
C LEU A 59 -24.32 0.28 2.75
N ILE A 60 -23.45 -0.40 3.50
CA ILE A 60 -23.50 -1.86 3.66
C ILE A 60 -24.72 -2.27 4.49
N PHE A 61 -25.12 -1.46 5.47
CA PHE A 61 -26.37 -1.64 6.22
C PHE A 61 -27.60 -1.50 5.30
N LEU A 62 -27.65 -0.49 4.44
CA LEU A 62 -28.72 -0.29 3.45
C LEU A 62 -28.78 -1.41 2.41
N LEU A 63 -27.62 -1.89 1.94
CA LEU A 63 -27.54 -3.02 1.01
C LEU A 63 -27.96 -4.34 1.69
N GLY A 64 -27.50 -4.58 2.92
CA GLY A 64 -27.89 -5.74 3.73
C GLY A 64 -29.38 -5.75 4.08
N TRP A 65 -29.95 -4.57 4.33
CA TRP A 65 -31.38 -4.38 4.54
C TRP A 65 -32.21 -4.81 3.33
N ARG A 66 -31.71 -4.59 2.11
CA ARG A 66 -32.43 -4.91 0.87
C ARG A 66 -32.26 -6.35 0.41
N LEU A 67 -31.22 -7.07 0.87
CA LEU A 67 -30.87 -8.42 0.41
C LEU A 67 -31.33 -9.55 1.35
N GLY A 68 -31.60 -9.31 2.63
CA GLY A 68 -32.11 -10.38 3.49
C GLY A 68 -32.32 -9.97 4.95
N SER A 69 -33.58 -9.82 5.35
CA SER A 69 -34.09 -9.85 6.72
C SER A 69 -33.22 -9.16 7.79
N PHE A 70 -33.57 -7.91 8.13
CA PHE A 70 -33.39 -7.13 9.39
C PHE A 70 -32.36 -7.62 10.45
N ARG A 71 -32.37 -8.91 10.80
CA ARG A 71 -31.41 -9.59 11.69
C ARG A 71 -29.96 -9.53 11.19
N ILE A 72 -29.71 -9.68 9.89
CA ILE A 72 -28.33 -9.68 9.34
C ILE A 72 -27.76 -8.26 9.35
N GLY A 73 -28.59 -7.24 9.10
CA GLY A 73 -28.18 -5.84 9.15
C GLY A 73 -27.73 -5.38 10.54
N ILE A 74 -28.38 -5.86 11.61
CA ILE A 74 -27.99 -5.51 13.00
C ILE A 74 -26.67 -6.18 13.38
N ILE A 75 -26.45 -7.44 13.00
CA ILE A 75 -25.21 -8.17 13.29
C ILE A 75 -24.03 -7.58 12.49
N SER A 76 -24.26 -7.17 11.23
CA SER A 76 -23.21 -6.51 10.43
C SER A 76 -22.90 -5.10 10.94
N ALA A 77 -23.89 -4.33 11.37
CA ALA A 77 -23.69 -3.01 11.99
C ALA A 77 -22.90 -3.09 13.30
N LEU A 78 -23.19 -4.08 14.16
CA LEU A 78 -22.45 -4.31 15.40
C LEU A 78 -21.00 -4.75 15.13
N GLY A 79 -20.78 -5.66 14.19
CA GLY A 79 -19.43 -6.07 13.77
C GLY A 79 -18.62 -4.90 13.19
N MET A 80 -19.28 -4.00 12.46
CA MET A 80 -18.64 -2.81 11.89
C MET A 80 -18.34 -1.72 12.91
N ILE A 81 -19.20 -1.52 13.92
CA ILE A 81 -18.93 -0.59 15.03
C ILE A 81 -17.71 -1.07 15.82
N LEU A 82 -17.58 -2.39 16.05
CA LEU A 82 -16.42 -2.98 16.72
C LEU A 82 -15.11 -2.77 15.95
N ILE A 83 -15.10 -3.01 14.64
CA ILE A 83 -13.91 -2.78 13.79
C ILE A 83 -13.63 -1.28 13.64
N GLY A 84 -14.67 -0.43 13.58
CA GLY A 84 -14.55 1.03 13.54
C GLY A 84 -13.94 1.63 14.80
N LEU A 85 -14.27 1.09 15.98
CA LEU A 85 -13.65 1.48 17.25
C LEU A 85 -12.19 1.03 17.33
N VAL A 86 -11.88 -0.18 16.87
CA VAL A 86 -10.50 -0.70 16.81
C VAL A 86 -9.65 0.12 15.84
N THR A 87 -10.19 0.48 14.67
CA THR A 87 -9.43 1.25 13.66
C THR A 87 -9.22 2.72 14.06
N CYS A 88 -10.16 3.32 14.81
CA CYS A 88 -9.99 4.65 15.40
C CYS A 88 -8.87 4.66 16.47
N GLY A 89 -8.71 3.57 17.23
CA GLY A 89 -7.61 3.41 18.18
C GLY A 89 -6.28 2.99 17.56
N SER A 90 -6.27 2.38 16.38
CA SER A 90 -5.07 1.84 15.73
C SER A 90 -4.42 2.78 14.69
N GLN A 91 -4.92 4.00 14.51
CA GLN A 91 -4.33 5.04 13.64
C GLN A 91 -3.21 5.86 14.32
N GLN A 92 -2.57 5.30 15.36
CA GLN A 92 -1.28 5.79 15.86
C GLN A 92 -0.22 4.79 15.37
N TRP A 93 0.46 5.17 14.28
CA TRP A 93 1.76 4.72 13.69
C TRP A 93 1.66 4.68 12.16
#